data_AF-A0A8C3YAV7-F1
#
_entry.id   AF-A0A8C3YAV7-F1
#
_cell.length_a   1.000
_cell.length_b   1.000
_cell.length_c   1.000
_cell.angle_alpha   90.00
_cell.angle_beta   90.00
_cell.angle_gamma   90.00
#
_symmetry.space_group_name_H-M   'P 1'
#
loop_
_entity.id
_entity.type
_entity.pdbx_description
1 polymer ?
#
loop_
_entity_poly.entity_id
_entity_poly.type
_entity_poly.pdbx_seq_one_letter_code
_entity_poly.pdbx_strand_id
1 'polypeptide(L)'
;FEARHARVGAMGTAAGAGALRLPGLHGYAVEFSPYCPGRVACAAAQYYGMAGCGTLAVLEQNEAGIVLLRSFDWNDGLFDVTWSENNENVLITCSGDGSLQIWDMAKTKGPLQVYKEHTLEAYSVDWSQTRGEQLVVSGSWDQTAKLWDPAVGKSLCTFKGHEGVIYSTIWSPHIPGCFASASGDQTLRIWDVKTPGVKLVIPAHQAEVLSCDWCKYDENLLITGAVDCSLKGWDLRNIRQPVFVLLGHTYAIRRVKFSPFHASILASCSYDFTVRYSIFYNWIKLERRSILVWLETENSSRLDILKYS
;
A
#
# COMPACT_ATOMS: atom_id res chain seq x y z
N PHE A 1 15.99 13.29 46.49
CA PHE A 1 14.68 12.63 46.60
C PHE A 1 13.62 13.66 46.26
N GLU A 2 13.19 13.73 45.01
CA GLU A 2 11.97 14.45 44.64
C GLU A 2 11.52 13.96 43.26
N ALA A 3 10.34 13.33 43.25
CA ALA A 3 9.70 12.76 42.08
C ALA A 3 9.12 13.88 41.22
N ARG A 4 9.44 13.89 39.92
CA ARG A 4 8.77 14.74 38.93
C ARG A 4 7.80 13.90 38.11
N HIS A 5 6.55 14.02 38.51
CA HIS A 5 5.29 13.87 37.78
C HIS A 5 5.35 13.41 36.31
N ALA A 6 4.72 12.26 36.08
CA ALA A 6 4.15 11.87 34.80
C ALA A 6 3.13 12.92 34.33
N ARG A 7 3.35 13.52 33.16
CA ARG A 7 2.33 14.29 32.45
C ARG A 7 1.48 13.33 31.64
N VAL A 8 0.28 13.06 32.13
CA VAL A 8 -0.84 12.56 31.34
C VAL A 8 -1.30 13.75 30.47
N GLY A 9 -0.90 13.75 29.21
CA GLY A 9 -1.25 14.78 28.23
C GLY A 9 -2.58 14.46 27.55
N ALA A 10 -3.62 15.18 27.98
CA ALA A 10 -4.86 15.53 27.28
C ALA A 10 -5.49 14.52 26.29
N MET A 11 -6.61 13.94 26.72
CA MET A 11 -7.66 13.37 25.87
C MET A 11 -7.99 14.31 24.70
N GLY A 12 -7.87 13.79 23.47
CA GLY A 12 -8.37 14.45 22.28
C GLY A 12 -9.87 14.70 22.40
N THR A 13 -10.27 15.95 22.20
CA THR A 13 -11.68 16.35 22.13
C THR A 13 -12.30 15.78 20.86
N ALA A 14 -13.41 15.04 21.02
CA ALA A 14 -14.20 14.53 19.92
C ALA A 14 -14.77 15.71 19.10
N ALA A 15 -14.17 15.95 17.94
CA ALA A 15 -14.80 16.75 16.89
C ALA A 15 -15.84 15.87 16.16
N GLY A 16 -16.99 16.44 15.83
CA GLY A 16 -18.21 15.73 15.46
C GLY A 16 -18.07 14.65 14.38
N ALA A 17 -18.86 13.57 14.57
CA ALA A 17 -19.17 12.48 13.65
C ALA A 17 -18.00 11.94 12.79
N GLY A 18 -17.31 10.92 13.30
CA GLY A 18 -16.62 9.93 12.46
C GLY A 18 -15.16 10.20 12.09
N ALA A 19 -14.50 11.25 12.60
CA ALA A 19 -13.09 11.53 12.32
C ALA A 19 -12.24 11.59 13.59
N LEU A 20 -11.13 10.86 13.62
CA LEU A 20 -10.12 10.95 14.67
C LEU A 20 -8.93 11.76 14.17
N ARG A 21 -8.53 12.79 14.92
CA ARG A 21 -7.36 13.62 14.60
C ARG A 21 -6.24 13.35 15.59
N LEU A 22 -5.08 12.95 15.07
CA LEU A 22 -3.83 12.84 15.83
C LEU A 22 -2.96 14.08 15.55
N PRO A 23 -2.81 15.02 16.52
CA PRO A 23 -2.10 16.28 16.28
C PRO A 23 -0.63 16.05 15.93
N GLY A 24 -0.14 16.76 14.90
CA GLY A 24 1.27 16.71 14.49
C GLY A 24 1.69 15.43 13.75
N LEU A 25 0.75 14.52 13.48
CA LEU A 25 0.98 13.27 12.75
C LEU A 25 0.30 13.32 11.38
N HIS A 26 0.99 12.83 10.36
CA HIS A 26 0.50 12.72 8.99
C HIS A 26 0.42 11.24 8.61
N GLY A 27 -0.76 10.79 8.17
CA GLY A 27 -0.98 9.40 7.77
C GLY A 27 -0.28 9.07 6.46
N TYR A 28 0.45 7.96 6.44
CA TYR A 28 1.16 7.44 5.28
C TYR A 28 0.51 6.19 4.72
N ALA A 29 0.02 5.31 5.59
CA ALA A 29 -0.70 4.11 5.22
C ALA A 29 -1.80 3.79 6.22
N VAL A 30 -2.81 3.09 5.75
CA VAL A 30 -3.95 2.61 6.51
C VAL A 30 -4.33 1.24 6.00
N GLU A 31 -4.50 0.27 6.90
CA GLU A 31 -4.92 -1.09 6.56
C GLU A 31 -5.96 -1.60 7.56
N PHE A 32 -7.03 -2.18 7.02
CA PHE A 32 -8.08 -2.81 7.82
C PHE A 32 -7.59 -4.13 8.39
N SER A 33 -8.01 -4.46 9.61
CA SER A 33 -7.71 -5.75 10.20
C SER A 33 -8.46 -6.85 9.43
N PRO A 34 -7.77 -7.92 8.97
CA PRO A 34 -8.43 -9.04 8.31
C PRO A 34 -9.29 -9.89 9.27
N TYR A 35 -9.18 -9.67 10.59
CA TYR A 35 -9.91 -10.43 11.62
C TYR A 35 -11.09 -9.66 12.22
N CYS A 36 -10.94 -8.34 12.39
CA CYS A 36 -11.90 -7.50 13.09
C CYS A 36 -12.45 -6.40 12.17
N PRO A 37 -13.73 -6.47 11.75
CA PRO A 37 -14.30 -5.58 10.72
C PRO A 37 -14.40 -4.10 11.11
N GLY A 38 -14.17 -3.75 12.38
CA GLY A 38 -14.09 -2.36 12.87
C GLY A 38 -12.69 -1.87 13.22
N ARG A 39 -11.64 -2.70 13.03
CA ARG A 39 -10.28 -2.36 13.47
C ARG A 39 -9.40 -1.96 12.30
N VAL A 40 -8.63 -0.89 12.48
CA VAL A 40 -7.77 -0.31 11.46
C VAL A 40 -6.43 0.04 12.05
N ALA A 41 -5.34 -0.23 11.34
CA ALA A 41 -4.00 0.24 11.69
C ALA A 41 -3.58 1.38 10.75
N CYS A 42 -2.98 2.41 11.31
CA CYS A 42 -2.49 3.58 10.60
C CYS A 42 -1.00 3.78 10.90
N ALA A 43 -0.16 3.79 9.86
CA ALA A 43 1.20 4.28 9.97
C ALA A 43 1.21 5.79 9.72
N ALA A 44 1.80 6.53 10.66
CA ALA A 44 1.92 7.98 10.56
C ALA A 44 3.33 8.44 10.88
N ALA A 45 3.67 9.63 10.38
CA ALA A 45 4.95 10.29 10.63
C ALA A 45 4.75 11.76 10.98
N GLN A 46 5.64 12.31 11.81
CA GLN A 46 5.69 13.74 12.09
C GLN A 46 6.25 14.52 10.90
N TYR A 47 5.99 15.84 10.88
CA TYR A 47 6.57 16.78 9.90
C TYR A 47 6.51 16.30 8.44
N TYR A 48 5.36 15.79 8.01
CA TYR A 48 5.14 15.22 6.67
C TYR A 48 6.11 14.09 6.30
N GLY A 49 6.60 13.33 7.27
CA GLY A 49 7.56 12.24 7.08
C GLY A 49 8.95 12.69 6.63
N MET A 50 9.26 13.99 6.71
CA MET A 50 10.60 14.51 6.39
C MET A 50 11.57 14.39 7.56
N ALA A 51 11.07 14.38 8.79
CA ALA A 51 11.84 14.26 10.03
C ALA A 51 10.91 13.89 11.20
N GLY A 52 11.50 13.49 12.31
CA GLY A 52 10.78 13.23 13.57
C GLY A 52 10.35 11.78 13.74
N CYS A 53 9.54 11.52 14.77
CA CYS A 53 9.11 10.17 15.10
C CYS A 53 7.92 9.72 14.23
N GLY A 54 7.82 8.41 14.06
CA GLY A 54 6.68 7.75 13.49
C GLY A 54 5.81 7.14 14.58
N THR A 55 4.52 7.03 14.31
CA THR A 55 3.55 6.43 15.24
C THR A 55 2.68 5.44 14.49
N LEU A 56 2.63 4.20 15.00
CA LEU A 56 1.65 3.21 14.62
C LEU A 56 0.44 3.37 15.54
N ALA A 57 -0.68 3.84 14.98
CA ALA A 57 -1.94 3.97 15.69
C ALA A 57 -2.90 2.86 15.26
N VAL A 58 -3.40 2.09 16.21
CA VAL A 58 -4.47 1.11 15.97
C VAL A 58 -5.77 1.66 16.51
N LEU A 59 -6.75 1.75 15.64
CA LEU A 59 -8.04 2.37 15.83
C LEU A 59 -9.13 1.32 15.80
N GLU A 60 -10.21 1.57 16.53
CA GLU A 60 -11.41 0.74 16.52
C GLU A 60 -12.64 1.62 16.32
N GLN A 61 -13.48 1.24 15.37
CA GLN A 61 -14.75 1.88 15.10
C GLN A 61 -15.85 1.20 15.90
N ASN A 62 -16.42 1.95 16.84
CA ASN A 62 -17.56 1.54 17.66
C ASN A 62 -18.79 2.41 17.32
N GLU A 63 -19.95 2.08 17.90
CA GLU A 63 -21.19 2.85 17.71
C GLU A 63 -21.03 4.34 18.10
N ALA A 64 -20.14 4.63 19.04
CA ALA A 64 -19.82 5.98 19.51
C ALA A 64 -18.82 6.76 18.62
N GLY A 65 -18.23 6.11 17.59
CA GLY A 65 -17.22 6.70 16.71
C GLY A 65 -15.89 5.93 16.69
N ILE A 66 -14.85 6.58 16.15
CA ILE A 66 -13.52 5.99 16.03
C ILE A 66 -12.70 6.29 17.30
N VAL A 67 -12.22 5.25 17.98
CA VAL A 67 -11.41 5.37 19.18
C VAL A 67 -9.99 4.86 18.93
N LEU A 68 -9.00 5.48 19.58
CA LEU A 68 -7.61 5.00 19.58
C LEU A 68 -7.49 3.83 20.57
N LEU A 69 -7.26 2.63 20.07
CA LEU A 69 -7.13 1.42 20.86
C LEU A 69 -5.69 1.22 21.35
N ARG A 70 -4.70 1.41 20.49
CA ARG A 70 -3.27 1.38 20.85
C ARG A 70 -2.45 2.37 20.01
N SER A 71 -1.31 2.78 20.57
CA SER A 71 -0.33 3.62 19.90
C SER A 71 1.07 3.09 20.22
N PHE A 72 1.92 2.99 19.22
CA PHE A 72 3.34 2.64 19.36
C PHE A 72 4.17 3.69 18.63
N ASP A 73 5.16 4.23 19.33
CA ASP A 73 6.05 5.24 18.76
C ASP A 73 7.38 4.60 18.33
N TRP A 74 7.90 5.09 17.21
CA TRP A 74 9.19 4.73 16.64
C TRP A 74 10.04 5.97 16.40
N ASN A 75 11.37 5.81 16.45
CA ASN A 75 12.29 6.96 16.41
C ASN A 75 12.33 7.69 15.05
N ASP A 76 11.82 7.07 13.99
CA ASP A 76 11.76 7.62 12.63
C ASP A 76 10.36 7.43 12.03
N GLY A 77 10.03 8.16 10.97
CA GLY A 77 8.73 8.12 10.31
C GLY A 77 8.34 6.71 9.85
N LEU A 78 7.08 6.32 10.09
CA LEU A 78 6.51 5.06 9.59
C LEU A 78 5.76 5.30 8.28
N PHE A 79 6.09 4.54 7.24
CA PHE A 79 5.60 4.78 5.87
C PHE A 79 4.56 3.78 5.38
N ASP A 80 4.59 2.56 5.90
CA ASP A 80 3.61 1.54 5.54
C ASP A 80 3.32 0.62 6.74
N VAL A 81 2.16 -0.05 6.69
CA VAL A 81 1.72 -0.99 7.72
C VAL A 81 0.99 -2.14 7.05
N THR A 82 1.19 -3.35 7.57
CA THR A 82 0.43 -4.54 7.16
C THR A 82 0.11 -5.40 8.37
N TRP A 83 -1.02 -6.11 8.33
CA TRP A 83 -1.44 -7.06 9.36
C TRP A 83 -0.84 -8.43 9.09
N SER A 84 -0.61 -9.20 10.14
CA SER A 84 -0.29 -10.61 9.97
C SER A 84 -1.52 -11.41 9.56
N GLU A 85 -1.44 -12.11 8.44
CA GLU A 85 -2.50 -13.02 7.95
C GLU A 85 -2.65 -14.31 8.78
N ASN A 86 -1.80 -14.50 9.79
CA ASN A 86 -1.88 -15.67 10.68
C ASN A 86 -2.09 -15.32 12.17
N ASN A 87 -1.87 -14.07 12.59
CA ASN A 87 -2.11 -13.64 13.97
C ASN A 87 -2.79 -12.26 14.03
N GLU A 88 -3.96 -12.19 14.65
CA GLU A 88 -4.77 -10.96 14.79
C GLU A 88 -4.09 -9.82 15.55
N ASN A 89 -3.08 -10.13 16.36
CA ASN A 89 -2.40 -9.15 17.20
C ASN A 89 -1.08 -8.66 16.60
N VAL A 90 -0.59 -9.29 15.53
CA VAL A 90 0.73 -8.97 14.97
C VAL A 90 0.59 -8.05 13.77
N LEU A 91 1.41 -6.99 13.75
CA LEU A 91 1.51 -6.01 12.68
C LEU A 91 2.96 -5.82 12.29
N ILE A 92 3.21 -5.41 11.05
CA ILE A 92 4.53 -4.99 10.60
C ILE A 92 4.44 -3.59 10.03
N THR A 93 5.39 -2.75 10.40
CA THR A 93 5.58 -1.44 9.79
C THR A 93 6.96 -1.34 9.15
N CYS A 94 7.09 -0.42 8.21
CA CYS A 94 8.39 -0.01 7.67
C CYS A 94 8.64 1.48 7.96
N SER A 95 9.91 1.83 8.11
CA SER A 95 10.34 3.16 8.55
C SER A 95 11.37 3.83 7.65
N GLY A 96 11.52 5.14 7.85
CA GLY A 96 12.54 5.97 7.21
C GLY A 96 13.98 5.56 7.49
N ASP A 97 14.27 4.96 8.65
CA ASP A 97 15.64 4.50 8.96
C ASP A 97 16.02 3.16 8.30
N GLY A 98 15.21 2.67 7.35
CA GLY A 98 15.39 1.40 6.65
C GLY A 98 15.07 0.17 7.48
N SER A 99 14.44 0.34 8.65
CA SER A 99 14.06 -0.79 9.48
C SER A 99 12.60 -1.21 9.28
N LEU A 100 12.34 -2.49 9.55
CA LEU A 100 10.99 -3.03 9.67
C LEU A 100 10.75 -3.40 11.13
N GLN A 101 9.62 -2.99 11.68
CA GLN A 101 9.25 -3.25 13.06
C GLN A 101 8.06 -4.18 13.12
N ILE A 102 8.20 -5.27 13.87
CA ILE A 102 7.08 -6.17 14.19
C ILE A 102 6.49 -5.72 15.52
N TRP A 103 5.18 -5.49 15.55
CA TRP A 103 4.43 -5.08 16.73
C TRP A 103 3.48 -6.17 17.17
N ASP A 104 3.20 -6.20 18.47
CA ASP A 104 2.22 -7.10 19.07
C ASP A 104 1.22 -6.29 19.89
N MET A 105 -0.04 -6.34 19.48
CA MET A 105 -1.17 -5.70 20.15
C MET A 105 -1.47 -6.27 21.53
N ALA A 106 -0.98 -7.46 21.88
CA ALA A 106 -1.06 -7.97 23.24
C ALA A 106 0.01 -7.33 24.16
N LYS A 107 1.15 -6.91 23.60
CA LYS A 107 2.26 -6.32 24.37
C LYS A 107 2.26 -4.81 24.30
N THR A 108 2.51 -4.15 25.43
CA THR A 108 2.45 -2.68 25.54
C THR A 108 3.81 -2.01 25.43
N LYS A 109 4.90 -2.79 25.35
CA LYS A 109 6.27 -2.26 25.36
C LYS A 109 7.03 -2.64 24.09
N GLY A 110 7.24 -1.65 23.23
CA GLY A 110 8.15 -1.72 22.08
C GLY A 110 7.77 -2.75 21.01
N PRO A 111 8.56 -2.81 19.92
CA PRO A 111 8.40 -3.84 18.91
C PRO A 111 8.87 -5.21 19.43
N LEU A 112 8.24 -6.29 18.95
CA LEU A 112 8.69 -7.66 19.17
C LEU A 112 10.09 -7.90 18.60
N GLN A 113 10.27 -7.43 17.36
CA GLN A 113 11.49 -7.60 16.58
C GLN A 113 11.67 -6.40 15.65
N VAL A 114 12.92 -6.10 15.34
CA VAL A 114 13.31 -5.05 14.41
C VAL A 114 14.30 -5.62 13.42
N TYR A 115 13.97 -5.54 12.14
CA TYR A 115 14.86 -5.92 11.05
C TYR A 115 15.51 -4.68 10.47
N LYS A 116 16.84 -4.68 10.37
CA LYS A 116 17.59 -3.55 9.81
C LYS A 116 18.62 -4.06 8.81
N GLU A 117 18.18 -4.25 7.57
CA GLU A 117 19.06 -4.60 6.46
C GLU A 117 18.92 -3.68 5.24
N HIS A 118 17.82 -2.95 5.09
CA HIS A 118 17.75 -1.92 4.05
C HIS A 118 18.69 -0.78 4.42
N THR A 119 19.36 -0.22 3.42
CA THR A 119 20.36 0.84 3.63
C THR A 119 19.76 2.24 3.57
N LEU A 120 18.55 2.36 3.03
CA LEU A 120 17.76 3.57 2.89
C LEU A 120 16.32 3.30 3.34
N GLU A 121 15.47 4.31 3.25
CA GLU A 121 14.06 4.32 3.65
C GLU A 121 13.31 3.08 3.15
N ALA A 122 12.63 2.36 4.03
CA ALA A 122 11.73 1.28 3.66
C ALA A 122 10.33 1.86 3.51
N TYR A 123 9.78 1.84 2.29
CA TYR A 123 8.60 2.62 1.94
C TYR A 123 7.33 1.78 1.79
N SER A 124 7.47 0.48 1.52
CA SER A 124 6.35 -0.43 1.39
C SER A 124 6.62 -1.74 2.11
N VAL A 125 5.59 -2.29 2.74
CA VAL A 125 5.61 -3.63 3.33
C VAL A 125 4.29 -4.32 3.06
N ASP A 126 4.34 -5.59 2.71
CA ASP A 126 3.13 -6.39 2.50
C ASP A 126 3.30 -7.83 2.99
N TRP A 127 2.22 -8.38 3.55
CA TRP A 127 2.17 -9.72 4.09
C TRP A 127 1.53 -10.68 3.09
N SER A 128 2.11 -11.86 2.90
CA SER A 128 1.58 -12.85 1.98
C SER A 128 0.20 -13.33 2.41
N GLN A 129 -0.77 -13.21 1.52
CA GLN A 129 -2.16 -13.66 1.74
C GLN A 129 -2.32 -15.17 1.57
N THR A 130 -1.27 -15.88 1.15
CA THR A 130 -1.33 -17.33 0.95
C THR A 130 -1.27 -18.05 2.31
N ARG A 131 -2.34 -18.76 2.66
CA ARG A 131 -2.40 -19.52 3.92
C ARG A 131 -1.30 -20.58 3.98
N GLY A 132 -0.48 -20.52 5.02
CA GLY A 132 0.60 -21.48 5.28
C GLY A 132 2.02 -20.92 5.10
N GLU A 133 2.18 -19.75 4.48
CA GLU A 133 3.47 -19.07 4.36
C GLU A 133 3.47 -17.78 5.19
N GLN A 134 4.44 -17.62 6.09
CA GLN A 134 4.61 -16.41 6.92
C GLN A 134 5.54 -15.42 6.21
N LEU A 135 5.32 -15.20 4.92
CA LEU A 135 6.24 -14.40 4.10
C LEU A 135 5.82 -12.94 4.06
N VAL A 136 6.80 -12.06 4.24
CA VAL A 136 6.62 -10.61 4.17
C VAL A 136 7.58 -10.08 3.13
N VAL A 137 7.12 -9.15 2.31
CA VAL A 137 7.96 -8.45 1.34
C VAL A 137 8.06 -6.98 1.72
N SER A 138 9.24 -6.40 1.51
CA SER A 138 9.44 -4.96 1.66
C SER A 138 10.13 -4.37 0.44
N GLY A 139 9.80 -3.11 0.14
CA GLY A 139 10.45 -2.30 -0.89
C GLY A 139 11.10 -1.06 -0.28
N SER A 140 12.30 -0.72 -0.77
CA SER A 140 13.08 0.39 -0.24
C SER A 140 13.61 1.33 -1.33
N TRP A 141 13.99 2.52 -0.89
CA TRP A 141 14.73 3.51 -1.65
C TRP A 141 16.15 3.05 -2.00
N ASP A 142 16.65 1.99 -1.34
CA ASP A 142 17.90 1.31 -1.72
C ASP A 142 17.81 0.48 -3.01
N GLN A 143 16.68 0.58 -3.73
CA GLN A 143 16.41 -0.07 -5.02
C GLN A 143 16.28 -1.59 -4.91
N THR A 144 16.18 -2.13 -3.70
CA THR A 144 15.98 -3.56 -3.45
C THR A 144 14.65 -3.85 -2.81
N ALA A 145 14.09 -5.00 -3.16
CA ALA A 145 13.03 -5.61 -2.38
C ALA A 145 13.61 -6.76 -1.54
N LYS A 146 13.12 -6.96 -0.32
CA LYS A 146 13.58 -8.04 0.56
C LYS A 146 12.43 -8.94 0.96
N LEU A 147 12.72 -10.24 1.06
CA LEU A 147 11.82 -11.26 1.58
C LEU A 147 12.17 -11.54 3.03
N TRP A 148 11.17 -11.64 3.88
CA TRP A 148 11.32 -11.90 5.30
C TRP A 148 10.41 -13.06 5.71
N ASP A 149 10.89 -13.82 6.67
CA ASP A 149 10.06 -14.68 7.51
C ASP A 149 10.23 -14.16 8.95
N PRO A 150 9.14 -13.71 9.60
CA PRO A 150 9.15 -13.26 10.99
C PRO A 150 9.78 -14.26 11.98
N ALA A 151 9.86 -15.55 11.63
CA ALA A 151 10.51 -16.56 12.46
C ALA A 151 12.04 -16.60 12.32
N VAL A 152 12.61 -16.11 11.20
CA VAL A 152 14.01 -16.37 10.81
C VAL A 152 14.98 -15.26 11.22
N GLY A 153 14.52 -14.12 11.74
CA GLY A 153 15.39 -13.11 12.35
C GLY A 153 16.24 -12.28 11.37
N LYS A 154 16.26 -12.64 10.08
CA LYS A 154 17.01 -12.01 8.98
C LYS A 154 16.25 -12.15 7.66
N SER A 155 16.63 -11.41 6.63
CA SER A 155 16.01 -11.58 5.31
C SER A 155 16.34 -12.96 4.72
N LEU A 156 15.33 -13.55 4.08
CA LEU A 156 15.46 -14.81 3.35
C LEU A 156 16.09 -14.59 1.97
N CYS A 157 15.73 -13.48 1.32
CA CYS A 157 16.17 -13.16 -0.02
C CYS A 157 16.23 -11.65 -0.22
N THR A 158 17.13 -11.19 -1.09
CA THR A 158 17.18 -9.80 -1.56
C THR A 158 17.02 -9.82 -3.09
N PHE A 159 15.95 -9.19 -3.57
CA PHE A 159 15.64 -9.03 -4.98
C PHE A 159 16.26 -7.74 -5.51
N LYS A 160 17.24 -7.90 -6.38
CA LYS A 160 17.91 -6.81 -7.09
C LYS A 160 17.42 -6.76 -8.53
N GLY A 161 17.34 -5.56 -9.08
CA GLY A 161 17.08 -5.37 -10.51
C GLY A 161 16.50 -4.00 -10.82
N HIS A 162 15.71 -3.42 -9.92
CA HIS A 162 15.26 -2.03 -10.06
C HIS A 162 16.47 -1.08 -10.07
N GLU A 163 16.39 -0.04 -10.90
CA GLU A 163 17.43 0.99 -11.03
C GLU A 163 17.02 2.31 -10.37
N GLY A 164 15.90 2.28 -9.63
CA GLY A 164 15.31 3.42 -8.95
C GLY A 164 14.61 2.97 -7.67
N VAL A 165 14.13 3.97 -6.92
CA VAL A 165 13.42 3.77 -5.65
C VAL A 165 12.23 2.81 -5.83
N ILE A 166 12.04 1.86 -4.93
CA ILE A 166 10.83 1.02 -4.90
C ILE A 166 9.80 1.70 -3.99
N TYR A 167 8.67 2.13 -4.58
CA TYR A 167 7.61 2.81 -3.85
C TYR A 167 6.51 1.88 -3.37
N SER A 168 6.33 0.73 -4.01
CA SER A 168 5.26 -0.21 -3.66
C SER A 168 5.70 -1.64 -3.96
N THR A 169 5.44 -2.53 -3.01
CA THR A 169 5.57 -3.99 -3.16
C THR A 169 4.28 -4.62 -2.67
N ILE A 170 3.71 -5.54 -3.46
CA ILE A 170 2.42 -6.16 -3.13
C ILE A 170 2.37 -7.62 -3.58
N TRP A 171 1.98 -8.50 -2.66
CA TRP A 171 1.79 -9.91 -2.94
C TRP A 171 0.63 -10.14 -3.90
N SER A 172 0.80 -11.15 -4.76
CA SER A 172 -0.30 -11.65 -5.57
C SER A 172 -1.28 -12.40 -4.65
N PRO A 173 -2.59 -12.07 -4.70
CA PRO A 173 -3.61 -12.83 -3.99
C PRO A 173 -3.91 -14.18 -4.67
N HIS A 174 -3.41 -14.41 -5.89
CA HIS A 174 -3.73 -15.59 -6.70
C HIS A 174 -2.57 -16.57 -6.85
N ILE A 175 -1.33 -16.05 -6.90
CA ILE A 175 -0.15 -16.85 -7.23
C ILE A 175 0.77 -16.93 -5.99
N PRO A 176 0.85 -18.10 -5.31
CA PRO A 176 1.72 -18.29 -4.16
C PRO A 176 3.18 -17.98 -4.46
N GLY A 177 3.82 -17.20 -3.60
CA GLY A 177 5.22 -16.82 -3.77
C GLY A 177 5.46 -15.78 -4.87
N CYS A 178 4.42 -15.17 -5.44
CA CYS A 178 4.55 -14.12 -6.44
C CYS A 178 4.22 -12.75 -5.85
N PHE A 179 5.02 -11.73 -6.15
CA PHE A 179 4.73 -10.34 -5.78
C PHE A 179 5.06 -9.39 -6.93
N ALA A 180 4.46 -8.21 -6.90
CA ALA A 180 4.72 -7.12 -7.82
C ALA A 180 5.44 -5.98 -7.12
N SER A 181 6.25 -5.22 -7.85
CA SER A 181 6.86 -3.99 -7.36
C SER A 181 6.78 -2.86 -8.38
N ALA A 182 6.50 -1.65 -7.91
CA ALA A 182 6.47 -0.42 -8.67
C ALA A 182 7.59 0.52 -8.21
N SER A 183 8.28 1.12 -9.19
CA SER A 183 9.51 1.86 -8.94
C SER A 183 9.61 3.18 -9.70
N GLY A 184 10.47 4.07 -9.18
CA GLY A 184 10.95 5.27 -9.85
C GLY A 184 11.74 5.02 -11.13
N ASP A 185 12.18 3.78 -11.40
CA ASP A 185 12.74 3.39 -12.70
C ASP A 185 11.68 3.26 -13.82
N GLN A 186 10.43 3.68 -13.54
CA GLN A 186 9.29 3.70 -14.46
C GLN A 186 8.75 2.30 -14.79
N THR A 187 9.23 1.26 -14.10
CA THR A 187 8.82 -0.12 -14.35
C THR A 187 7.92 -0.69 -13.26
N LEU A 188 7.00 -1.55 -13.70
CA LEU A 188 6.32 -2.54 -12.87
C LEU A 188 7.04 -3.87 -13.08
N ARG A 189 7.50 -4.50 -12.01
CA ARG A 189 8.18 -5.80 -12.07
C ARG A 189 7.41 -6.86 -11.31
N ILE A 190 7.43 -8.08 -11.85
CA ILE A 190 6.86 -9.26 -11.23
C ILE A 190 7.99 -10.19 -10.82
N TRP A 191 7.89 -10.70 -9.61
CA TRP A 191 8.89 -11.54 -8.98
C TRP A 191 8.25 -12.83 -8.50
N ASP A 192 9.02 -13.90 -8.53
CA ASP A 192 8.64 -15.20 -7.99
C ASP A 192 9.75 -15.63 -7.04
N VAL A 193 9.43 -15.82 -5.77
CA VAL A 193 10.40 -16.13 -4.72
C VAL A 193 11.09 -17.49 -4.92
N LYS A 194 10.52 -18.37 -5.75
CA LYS A 194 11.08 -19.70 -6.05
C LYS A 194 12.09 -19.66 -7.19
N THR A 195 12.05 -18.61 -8.02
CA THR A 195 12.94 -18.46 -9.17
C THR A 195 13.94 -17.34 -8.94
N PRO A 196 15.22 -17.52 -9.28
CA PRO A 196 16.19 -16.43 -9.20
C PRO A 196 15.88 -15.35 -10.24
N GLY A 197 15.90 -14.09 -9.82
CA GLY A 197 15.78 -12.93 -10.70
C GLY A 197 14.35 -12.46 -10.94
N VAL A 198 14.22 -11.49 -11.85
CA VAL A 198 12.94 -10.90 -12.22
C VAL A 198 12.21 -11.80 -13.23
N LYS A 199 10.92 -12.06 -12.98
CA LYS A 199 10.09 -12.88 -13.87
C LYS A 199 9.57 -12.07 -15.06
N LEU A 200 9.17 -10.82 -14.80
CA LEU A 200 8.62 -9.93 -15.81
C LEU A 200 8.98 -8.48 -15.52
N VAL A 201 9.32 -7.73 -16.57
CA VAL A 201 9.57 -6.28 -16.49
C VAL A 201 8.63 -5.60 -17.46
N ILE A 202 7.81 -4.69 -16.94
CA ILE A 202 6.83 -3.92 -17.71
C ILE A 202 7.23 -2.44 -17.63
N PRO A 203 7.59 -1.80 -18.75
CA PRO A 203 7.79 -0.36 -18.81
C PRO A 203 6.43 0.34 -18.71
N ALA A 204 5.93 0.49 -17.49
CA ALA A 204 4.53 0.83 -17.24
C ALA A 204 4.24 2.32 -17.55
N HIS A 205 5.14 3.21 -17.18
CA HIS A 205 4.95 4.64 -17.35
C HIS A 205 6.18 5.30 -17.99
N GLN A 206 6.05 6.58 -18.35
CA GLN A 206 7.18 7.42 -18.77
C GLN A 206 7.65 8.33 -17.62
N ALA A 207 7.21 7.99 -16.40
CA ALA A 207 7.47 8.69 -15.16
C ALA A 207 7.46 7.67 -14.01
N GLU A 208 7.87 8.09 -12.82
CA GLU A 208 7.97 7.21 -11.64
C GLU A 208 6.62 6.54 -11.32
N VAL A 209 6.64 5.23 -11.08
CA VAL A 209 5.47 4.45 -10.68
C VAL A 209 5.45 4.38 -9.16
N LEU A 210 4.43 5.01 -8.56
CA LEU A 210 4.36 5.17 -7.10
C LEU A 210 3.57 4.05 -6.42
N SER A 211 2.65 3.42 -7.15
CA SER A 211 1.80 2.37 -6.56
C SER A 211 1.38 1.34 -7.59
N CYS A 212 1.16 0.11 -7.12
CA CYS A 212 0.54 -0.94 -7.88
C CYS A 212 -0.38 -1.79 -7.01
N ASP A 213 -1.36 -2.45 -7.64
CA ASP A 213 -2.21 -3.44 -6.97
C ASP A 213 -2.66 -4.54 -7.94
N TRP A 214 -2.89 -5.74 -7.40
CA TRP A 214 -3.42 -6.88 -8.13
C TRP A 214 -4.94 -6.83 -8.17
N CYS A 215 -5.52 -7.18 -9.31
CA CYS A 215 -6.96 -7.44 -9.37
C CYS A 215 -7.30 -8.60 -8.44
N LYS A 216 -8.32 -8.44 -7.60
CA LYS A 216 -8.75 -9.48 -6.64
C LYS A 216 -9.53 -10.61 -7.29
N TYR A 217 -9.88 -10.48 -8.57
CA TYR A 217 -10.74 -11.39 -9.31
C TYR A 217 -10.11 -11.97 -10.59
N ASP A 218 -9.01 -11.38 -11.09
CA ASP A 218 -8.25 -11.86 -12.24
C ASP A 218 -6.76 -11.91 -11.89
N GLU A 219 -6.16 -13.09 -11.97
CA GLU A 219 -4.75 -13.32 -11.66
C GLU A 219 -3.77 -12.58 -12.59
N ASN A 220 -4.21 -12.20 -13.79
CA ASN A 220 -3.33 -11.61 -14.80
C ASN A 220 -3.43 -10.09 -14.85
N LEU A 221 -4.38 -9.47 -14.13
CA LEU A 221 -4.61 -8.04 -14.20
C LEU A 221 -3.97 -7.31 -13.03
N LEU A 222 -3.14 -6.32 -13.34
CA LEU A 222 -2.60 -5.37 -12.37
C LEU A 222 -2.97 -3.94 -12.76
N ILE A 223 -2.91 -3.04 -11.80
CA ILE A 223 -3.02 -1.61 -12.02
C ILE A 223 -1.80 -0.89 -11.47
N THR A 224 -1.38 0.17 -12.16
CA THR A 224 -0.29 1.05 -11.74
C THR A 224 -0.77 2.49 -11.66
N GLY A 225 -0.30 3.23 -10.65
CA GLY A 225 -0.49 4.68 -10.51
C GLY A 225 0.86 5.38 -10.46
N ALA A 226 1.00 6.46 -11.23
CA ALA A 226 2.29 7.10 -11.47
C ALA A 226 2.26 8.63 -11.33
N VAL A 227 3.43 9.22 -11.44
CA VAL A 227 3.66 10.68 -11.44
C VAL A 227 3.06 11.36 -12.67
N ASP A 228 2.87 10.64 -13.78
CA ASP A 228 2.22 11.14 -15.00
C ASP A 228 0.70 11.35 -14.88
N CYS A 229 0.16 11.29 -13.66
CA CYS A 229 -1.25 11.48 -13.33
C CYS A 229 -2.21 10.45 -13.98
N SER A 230 -1.66 9.35 -14.52
CA SER A 230 -2.44 8.29 -15.14
C SER A 230 -2.45 7.01 -14.31
N LEU A 231 -3.58 6.31 -14.35
CA LEU A 231 -3.67 4.90 -13.95
C LEU A 231 -3.61 4.04 -15.21
N LYS A 232 -2.85 2.95 -15.17
CA LYS A 232 -2.80 1.99 -16.29
C LYS A 232 -3.06 0.57 -15.81
N GLY A 233 -3.95 -0.12 -16.51
CA GLY A 233 -4.21 -1.54 -16.32
C GLY A 233 -3.32 -2.39 -17.21
N TRP A 234 -2.75 -3.46 -16.67
CA TRP A 234 -1.80 -4.34 -17.35
C TRP A 234 -2.25 -5.79 -17.27
N ASP A 235 -2.33 -6.46 -18.41
CA ASP A 235 -2.52 -7.91 -18.49
C ASP A 235 -1.15 -8.59 -18.63
N LEU A 236 -0.79 -9.46 -17.69
CA LEU A 236 0.45 -10.24 -17.69
C LEU A 236 0.62 -11.10 -18.94
N ARG A 237 -0.47 -11.48 -19.62
CA ARG A 237 -0.45 -12.25 -20.88
C ARG A 237 -0.05 -11.38 -22.07
N ASN A 238 -0.29 -10.07 -22.01
CA ASN A 238 0.08 -9.11 -23.05
C ASN A 238 0.57 -7.78 -22.46
N ILE A 239 1.84 -7.76 -22.09
CA ILE A 239 2.48 -6.58 -21.48
C ILE A 239 2.91 -5.48 -22.44
N ARG A 240 2.68 -5.64 -23.75
CA ARG A 240 3.17 -4.68 -24.77
C ARG A 240 2.44 -3.35 -24.71
N GLN A 241 1.21 -3.35 -24.24
CA GLN A 241 0.38 -2.17 -24.14
C GLN A 241 -0.55 -2.29 -22.93
N PRO A 242 -0.92 -1.16 -22.29
CA PRO A 242 -1.91 -1.19 -21.23
C PRO A 242 -3.27 -1.60 -21.79
N VAL A 243 -4.03 -2.38 -21.02
CA VAL A 243 -5.41 -2.79 -21.35
C VAL A 243 -6.34 -1.57 -21.31
N PHE A 244 -6.10 -0.69 -20.35
CA PHE A 244 -6.84 0.57 -20.22
C PHE A 244 -5.95 1.62 -19.57
N VAL A 245 -6.30 2.89 -19.82
CA VAL A 245 -5.69 4.07 -19.19
C VAL A 245 -6.82 4.90 -18.62
N LEU A 246 -6.74 5.22 -17.32
CA LEU A 246 -7.69 6.11 -16.66
C LEU A 246 -6.98 7.43 -16.35
N LEU A 247 -7.62 8.52 -16.76
CA LEU A 247 -7.16 9.88 -16.55
C LEU A 247 -8.19 10.61 -15.68
N GLY A 248 -7.72 11.55 -14.87
CA GLY A 248 -8.62 12.39 -14.09
C GLY A 248 -7.93 13.15 -12.96
N HIS A 249 -6.91 12.54 -12.34
CA HIS A 249 -6.08 13.23 -11.36
C HIS A 249 -5.23 14.32 -12.02
N THR A 250 -4.96 15.39 -11.27
CA THR A 250 -4.14 16.52 -11.76
C THR A 250 -2.71 16.48 -11.24
N TYR A 251 -2.44 15.65 -10.24
CA TYR A 251 -1.12 15.40 -9.67
C TYR A 251 -0.83 13.90 -9.55
N ALA A 252 0.42 13.58 -9.22
CA ALA A 252 0.91 12.22 -9.04
C ALA A 252 -0.03 11.35 -8.18
N ILE A 253 -0.23 10.11 -8.62
CA ILE A 253 -1.14 9.17 -7.95
C ILE A 253 -0.35 8.39 -6.91
N ARG A 254 -0.68 8.62 -5.64
CA ARG A 254 0.06 8.10 -4.50
C ARG A 254 -0.26 6.64 -4.19
N ARG A 255 -1.54 6.27 -4.19
CA ARG A 255 -1.98 4.87 -4.04
C ARG A 255 -3.14 4.55 -4.97
N VAL A 256 -3.20 3.30 -5.37
CA VAL A 256 -4.31 2.68 -6.09
C VAL A 256 -4.61 1.33 -5.44
N LYS A 257 -5.89 0.99 -5.29
CA LYS A 257 -6.35 -0.30 -4.79
C LYS A 257 -7.59 -0.77 -5.56
N PHE A 258 -7.63 -2.05 -5.92
CA PHE A 258 -8.84 -2.70 -6.39
C PHE A 258 -9.81 -2.93 -5.24
N SER A 259 -11.11 -2.83 -5.54
CA SER A 259 -12.14 -3.19 -4.56
C SER A 259 -12.09 -4.70 -4.28
N PRO A 260 -12.09 -5.12 -3.01
CA PRO A 260 -12.24 -6.52 -2.67
C PRO A 260 -13.68 -7.02 -2.82
N PHE A 261 -14.66 -6.13 -3.02
CA PHE A 261 -16.10 -6.49 -3.10
C PHE A 261 -16.67 -6.44 -4.52
N HIS A 262 -16.06 -5.65 -5.41
CA HIS A 262 -16.55 -5.47 -6.77
C HIS A 262 -15.40 -5.54 -7.77
N ALA A 263 -15.49 -6.44 -8.75
CA ALA A 263 -14.43 -6.66 -9.72
C ALA A 263 -14.12 -5.44 -10.60
N SER A 264 -15.09 -4.55 -10.81
CA SER A 264 -14.99 -3.39 -11.70
C SER A 264 -14.62 -2.08 -11.01
N ILE A 265 -14.45 -2.08 -9.69
CA ILE A 265 -14.23 -0.85 -8.92
C ILE A 265 -12.78 -0.79 -8.46
N LEU A 266 -12.18 0.38 -8.61
CA LEU A 266 -10.89 0.73 -8.02
C LEU A 266 -10.98 2.10 -7.35
N ALA A 267 -10.13 2.32 -6.36
CA ALA A 267 -9.95 3.60 -5.70
C ALA A 267 -8.52 4.09 -5.89
N SER A 268 -8.36 5.38 -6.15
CA SER A 268 -7.05 6.03 -6.24
C SER A 268 -7.01 7.30 -5.38
N CYS A 269 -5.86 7.56 -4.77
CA CYS A 269 -5.58 8.82 -4.09
C CYS A 269 -4.38 9.52 -4.71
N SER A 270 -4.44 10.84 -4.78
CA SER A 270 -3.41 11.65 -5.44
C SER A 270 -2.96 12.80 -4.55
N TYR A 271 -1.81 13.36 -4.88
CA TYR A 271 -1.30 14.61 -4.32
C TYR A 271 -2.17 15.83 -4.67
N ASP A 272 -3.21 15.69 -5.50
CA ASP A 272 -4.26 16.71 -5.71
C ASP A 272 -5.26 16.82 -4.55
N PHE A 273 -5.03 16.07 -3.46
CA PHE A 273 -5.89 15.97 -2.29
C PHE A 273 -7.27 15.37 -2.55
N THR A 274 -7.43 14.62 -3.65
CA THR A 274 -8.66 13.89 -3.97
C THR A 274 -8.49 12.38 -3.87
N VAL A 275 -9.60 11.71 -3.52
CA VAL A 275 -9.78 10.27 -3.68
C VAL A 275 -10.82 10.07 -4.76
N ARG A 276 -10.52 9.25 -5.76
CA ARG A 276 -11.43 8.95 -6.87
C ARG A 276 -11.76 7.47 -6.88
N TYR A 277 -13.03 7.17 -7.10
CA TYR A 277 -13.49 5.84 -7.44
C TYR A 277 -13.66 5.78 -8.94
N SER A 278 -13.03 4.80 -9.57
CA SER A 278 -13.21 4.54 -11.00
C SER A 278 -13.90 3.22 -11.19
N ILE A 279 -14.86 3.20 -12.12
CA ILE A 279 -15.53 1.98 -12.55
C ILE A 279 -15.00 1.64 -13.94
N PHE A 280 -14.50 0.43 -14.12
CA PHE A 280 -14.15 -0.11 -15.42
C PHE A 280 -15.13 -1.23 -15.77
N TYR A 281 -15.96 -1.03 -16.79
CA TYR A 281 -16.96 -2.02 -17.17
C TYR A 281 -16.34 -3.26 -17.84
N ASN A 282 -16.92 -4.42 -17.50
CA ASN A 282 -16.50 -5.79 -17.80
C ASN A 282 -15.93 -6.07 -19.20
N TRP A 283 -14.81 -6.81 -19.21
CA TRP A 283 -14.33 -7.67 -20.30
C TRP A 283 -15.02 -9.04 -20.34
N ILE A 284 -15.94 -9.33 -19.41
CA ILE A 284 -16.68 -10.60 -19.37
C ILE A 284 -17.80 -10.53 -20.41
N LYS A 285 -17.52 -11.08 -21.60
CA LYS A 285 -18.33 -11.16 -22.82
C LYS A 285 -18.50 -9.85 -23.60
N LEU A 286 -17.55 -9.56 -24.48
CA LEU A 286 -17.84 -9.00 -25.80
C LEU A 286 -16.74 -9.46 -26.76
N GLU A 287 -16.87 -10.70 -27.23
CA GLU A 287 -16.41 -10.99 -28.58
C GLU A 287 -17.07 -9.95 -29.50
N ARG A 288 -16.22 -9.13 -30.12
CA ARG A 288 -16.54 -8.13 -31.14
C ARG A 288 -17.08 -6.78 -30.64
N ARG A 289 -16.17 -5.81 -30.80
CA ARG A 289 -16.35 -4.40 -31.16
C ARG A 289 -16.67 -3.43 -30.02
N SER A 290 -15.73 -2.49 -29.87
CA SER A 290 -15.82 -1.17 -29.22
C SER A 290 -15.91 -1.17 -27.68
N ILE A 291 -14.85 -0.64 -27.07
CA ILE A 291 -14.78 -0.30 -25.65
C ILE A 291 -15.49 1.04 -25.46
N LEU A 292 -16.51 1.07 -24.61
CA LEU A 292 -17.12 2.30 -24.10
C LEU A 292 -16.73 2.43 -22.62
N VAL A 293 -15.97 3.47 -22.29
CA VAL A 293 -15.69 3.84 -20.90
C VAL A 293 -16.74 4.88 -20.49
N TRP A 294 -17.54 4.54 -19.48
CA TRP A 294 -18.46 5.48 -18.83
C TRP A 294 -17.77 6.05 -17.59
N LEU A 295 -17.46 7.35 -17.61
CA LEU A 295 -17.05 8.10 -16.42
C LEU A 295 -18.25 8.92 -15.96
N GLU A 296 -18.93 8.46 -14.91
CA GLU A 296 -19.92 9.27 -14.22
C GLU A 296 -19.18 10.10 -13.16
N THR A 297 -19.00 11.39 -13.42
CA THR A 297 -18.61 12.34 -12.38
C THR A 297 -19.83 13.19 -12.04
N GLU A 298 -20.07 13.41 -10.75
CA GLU A 298 -21.29 14.02 -10.16
C GLU A 298 -21.67 15.42 -10.66
N ASN A 299 -21.03 16.00 -11.69
CA ASN A 299 -21.42 17.32 -12.19
C ASN A 299 -21.19 17.60 -13.69
N SER A 300 -20.89 16.61 -14.54
CA SER A 300 -20.86 16.84 -15.99
C SER A 300 -20.77 15.53 -16.77
N SER A 301 -21.83 15.19 -17.52
CA SER A 301 -21.81 14.12 -18.51
C SER A 301 -21.20 14.65 -19.81
N ARG A 302 -19.93 14.31 -20.07
CA ARG A 302 -19.29 14.58 -21.36
C ARG A 302 -18.90 13.28 -22.05
N LEU A 303 -19.40 13.11 -23.26
CA LEU A 303 -19.26 11.92 -24.09
C LEU A 303 -18.13 12.17 -25.09
N ASP A 304 -16.89 11.78 -24.76
CA ASP A 304 -15.78 11.84 -25.71
C ASP A 304 -15.56 10.47 -26.37
N ILE A 305 -16.00 10.36 -27.62
CA ILE A 305 -15.78 9.20 -28.48
C ILE A 305 -14.36 9.30 -29.05
N LEU A 306 -13.41 8.53 -28.52
CA LEU A 306 -12.15 8.28 -29.21
C LEU A 306 -12.36 7.13 -30.20
N LYS A 307 -12.71 7.48 -31.44
CA LYS A 307 -12.56 6.58 -32.59
C LYS A 307 -11.07 6.51 -32.94
N TYR A 308 -10.42 5.40 -32.63
CA TYR A 308 -9.21 5.01 -33.36
C TYR A 308 -9.67 4.32 -34.65
N SER A 309 -9.39 4.99 -35.78
CA SER A 309 -9.47 4.43 -37.14
C SER A 309 -8.33 3.47 -37.40
#